data_AF-A0A834K7E2-F1
#
_entry.id   AF-A0A834K7E2-F1
#
_cell.length_a   1.000
_cell.length_b   1.000
_cell.length_c   1.000
_cell.angle_alpha   90.00
_cell.angle_beta   90.00
_cell.angle_gamma   90.00
#
_symmetry.space_group_name_H-M   'P 1'
#
loop_
_entity.id
_entity.type
_entity.pdbx_description
1 polymer ?
#
loop_
_entity_poly.entity_id
_entity_poly.type
_entity_poly.pdbx_seq_one_letter_code
_entity_poly.pdbx_strand_id
1 'polypeptide(L)'
;MPHNLNSASANSANTGPNHQAYPHQPYHRNGDGLQPEKEPVEFDTSHLRGAPAEVEALVHNIKDVAQQFLYHWKTFPIVLPPPLSTGTEGEDTLARKKHHLKDLFVAPSFDELDAVAVDSKGEPRRLTNKQLESIRERG
;
A
#
# COMPACT_ATOMS: atom_id res chain seq x y z
N MET A 1 -17.47 -22.59 -58.99
CA MET A 1 -16.76 -22.04 -60.16
C MET A 1 -16.91 -20.51 -60.14
N PRO A 2 -15.86 -19.75 -60.52
CA PRO A 2 -15.37 -18.50 -59.90
C PRO A 2 -16.11 -17.23 -60.41
N HIS A 3 -15.93 -16.03 -59.83
CA HIS A 3 -14.89 -15.09 -60.26
C HIS A 3 -14.50 -14.07 -59.18
N ASN A 4 -13.19 -13.89 -59.07
CA ASN A 4 -12.44 -12.86 -58.38
C ASN A 4 -12.29 -11.64 -59.31
N LEU A 5 -12.50 -10.42 -58.81
CA LEU A 5 -11.94 -9.19 -59.40
C LEU A 5 -11.41 -8.28 -58.28
N ASN A 6 -10.10 -8.35 -58.16
CA ASN A 6 -9.22 -7.43 -57.46
C ASN A 6 -9.28 -6.06 -58.16
N SER A 7 -9.62 -4.99 -57.43
CA SER A 7 -9.39 -3.61 -57.86
C SER A 7 -8.48 -2.94 -56.84
N ALA A 8 -7.22 -2.76 -57.25
CA ALA A 8 -6.26 -1.94 -56.55
C ALA A 8 -6.54 -0.46 -56.85
N SER A 9 -6.75 0.33 -55.81
CA SER A 9 -6.52 1.77 -55.85
C SER A 9 -5.59 2.12 -54.71
N ALA A 10 -4.36 2.46 -55.09
CA ALA A 10 -3.40 3.11 -54.22
C ALA A 10 -3.94 4.48 -53.80
N ASN A 11 -3.79 4.85 -52.53
CA ASN A 11 -3.54 6.22 -52.16
C ASN A 11 -2.55 6.26 -50.99
N SER A 12 -1.41 6.84 -51.30
CA SER A 12 -0.36 7.25 -50.39
C SER A 12 -0.82 8.49 -49.62
N ALA A 13 -0.62 8.53 -48.31
CA ALA A 13 0.04 9.66 -47.62
C ALA A 13 -0.15 9.61 -46.09
N ASN A 14 0.95 10.00 -45.42
CA ASN A 14 1.03 10.64 -44.10
C ASN A 14 0.95 9.81 -42.82
N THR A 15 2.15 9.46 -42.34
CA THR A 15 2.71 9.81 -41.02
C THR A 15 1.74 10.16 -39.89
N GLY A 16 1.61 9.22 -38.94
CA GLY A 16 1.24 9.45 -37.55
C GLY A 16 2.06 8.52 -36.65
N PRO A 17 2.41 8.93 -35.41
CA PRO A 17 3.24 8.11 -34.54
C PRO A 17 2.49 6.85 -34.14
N ASN A 18 3.24 5.75 -34.18
CA ASN A 18 2.86 4.39 -33.89
C ASN A 18 2.33 4.28 -32.44
N HIS A 19 1.01 4.38 -32.23
CA HIS A 19 0.39 3.93 -30.99
C HIS A 19 0.27 2.41 -31.07
N GLN A 20 1.32 1.71 -30.62
CA GLN A 20 1.21 0.31 -30.25
C GLN A 20 0.09 0.20 -29.20
N ALA A 21 -1.05 -0.32 -29.63
CA ALA A 21 -2.09 -0.81 -28.74
C ALA A 21 -1.49 -1.99 -27.97
N TYR A 22 -1.02 -1.73 -26.75
CA TYR A 22 -0.77 -2.80 -25.80
C TYR A 22 -2.08 -3.54 -25.59
N PRO A 23 -2.12 -4.89 -25.68
CA PRO A 23 -3.30 -5.62 -25.29
C PRO A 23 -3.55 -5.30 -23.82
N HIS A 24 -4.67 -4.64 -23.55
CA HIS A 24 -5.22 -4.53 -22.21
C HIS A 24 -5.51 -5.95 -21.72
N GLN A 25 -4.52 -6.54 -21.04
CA GLN A 25 -4.75 -7.66 -20.17
C GLN A 25 -5.76 -7.17 -19.13
N PRO A 26 -6.95 -7.80 -19.01
CA PRO A 26 -7.76 -7.57 -17.84
C PRO A 26 -6.92 -8.11 -16.68
N TYR A 27 -6.34 -7.21 -15.90
CA TYR A 27 -5.93 -7.55 -14.56
C TYR A 27 -7.21 -7.90 -13.81
N HIS A 28 -7.63 -9.15 -13.96
CA HIS A 28 -8.45 -9.83 -12.98
C HIS A 28 -7.63 -9.75 -11.69
N ARG A 29 -7.95 -8.71 -10.91
CA ARG A 29 -7.60 -8.58 -9.51
C ARG A 29 -8.35 -9.69 -8.80
N ASN A 30 -7.86 -10.92 -8.96
CA ASN A 30 -8.26 -12.04 -8.14
C ASN A 30 -7.74 -11.70 -6.74
N GLY A 31 -8.62 -11.15 -5.91
CA GLY A 31 -8.41 -10.94 -4.47
C GLY A 31 -8.30 -12.24 -3.67
N ASP A 32 -8.02 -13.37 -4.34
CA ASP A 32 -7.91 -14.70 -3.74
C ASP A 32 -6.48 -15.06 -3.30
N GLY A 33 -5.50 -14.18 -3.55
CA GLY A 33 -4.08 -14.54 -3.47
C GLY A 33 -3.43 -14.60 -2.09
N LEU A 34 -4.05 -14.08 -1.02
CA LEU A 34 -3.40 -13.98 0.29
C LEU A 34 -4.39 -14.27 1.43
N GLN A 35 -5.10 -15.40 1.37
CA GLN A 35 -5.75 -15.87 2.59
C GLN A 35 -4.69 -16.11 3.66
N PRO A 36 -4.94 -15.69 4.92
CA PRO A 36 -4.02 -15.95 6.01
C PRO A 36 -3.77 -17.45 6.15
N GLU A 37 -2.52 -17.86 6.00
CA GLU A 37 -2.12 -19.26 6.07
C GLU A 37 -1.13 -19.45 7.21
N LYS A 38 -1.40 -20.46 8.04
CA LYS A 38 -0.54 -20.89 9.14
C LYS A 38 0.19 -22.15 8.73
N GLU A 39 1.46 -22.25 9.10
CA GLU A 39 2.27 -23.45 8.89
C GLU A 39 2.95 -23.88 10.20
N PRO A 40 3.12 -25.19 10.44
CA PRO A 40 3.77 -25.69 11.66
C PRO A 40 5.20 -25.18 11.79
N VAL A 41 5.65 -24.90 13.02
CA VAL A 41 7.07 -24.55 13.28
C VAL A 41 7.91 -25.82 13.28
N GLU A 42 9.04 -25.82 12.58
CA GLU A 42 10.06 -26.86 12.70
C GLU A 42 11.27 -26.36 13.49
N PHE A 43 11.77 -27.19 14.41
CA PHE A 43 12.95 -26.86 15.21
C PHE A 43 14.14 -27.73 14.80
N ASP A 44 15.25 -27.10 14.42
CA ASP A 44 16.52 -27.78 14.22
C ASP A 44 17.23 -28.04 15.56
N THR A 45 17.48 -29.31 15.85
CA THR A 45 18.18 -29.78 17.06
C THR A 45 19.59 -30.29 16.78
N SER A 46 20.11 -30.11 15.56
CA SER A 46 21.45 -30.55 15.15
C SER A 46 22.58 -29.97 16.03
N HIS A 47 22.36 -28.77 16.57
CA HIS A 47 23.32 -28.07 17.43
C HIS A 47 23.52 -28.69 18.81
N LEU A 48 22.68 -29.65 19.23
CA LEU A 48 22.79 -30.30 20.53
C LEU A 48 23.88 -31.38 20.59
N ARG A 49 24.57 -31.64 19.48
CA ARG A 49 25.60 -32.68 19.40
C ARG A 49 26.67 -32.50 20.47
N GLY A 50 26.71 -33.41 21.45
CA GLY A 50 27.68 -33.39 22.54
C GLY A 50 27.18 -32.74 23.83
N ALA A 51 25.90 -32.37 23.88
CA ALA A 51 25.26 -32.01 25.14
C ALA A 51 25.07 -33.27 26.02
N PRO A 52 24.94 -33.11 27.35
CA PRO A 52 24.57 -34.22 28.22
C PRO A 52 23.26 -34.86 27.77
N ALA A 53 23.16 -36.19 27.87
CA ALA A 53 21.99 -36.96 27.41
C ALA A 53 20.66 -36.48 28.02
N GLU A 54 20.69 -36.01 29.26
CA GLU A 54 19.51 -35.42 29.93
C GLU A 54 19.02 -34.15 29.23
N VAL A 55 19.94 -33.31 28.76
CA VAL A 55 19.62 -32.07 28.05
C VAL A 55 19.10 -32.38 26.65
N GLU A 56 19.72 -33.32 25.94
CA GLU A 56 19.23 -33.77 24.62
C GLU A 56 17.80 -34.32 24.72
N ALA A 57 17.53 -35.16 25.71
CA ALA A 57 16.20 -35.73 25.94
C ALA A 57 15.17 -34.65 26.29
N LEU A 58 15.53 -33.68 27.14
CA LEU A 58 14.64 -32.57 27.49
C LEU A 58 14.27 -31.73 26.27
N VAL A 59 15.27 -31.34 25.45
CA VAL A 59 15.01 -30.51 24.27
C VAL A 59 14.19 -31.28 23.23
N HIS A 60 14.39 -32.60 23.09
CA HIS A 60 13.55 -33.43 22.23
C HIS A 60 12.09 -33.43 22.70
N ASN A 61 11.83 -33.62 24.00
CA ASN A 61 10.47 -33.58 24.53
C ASN A 61 9.80 -32.22 24.33
N ILE A 62 10.55 -31.13 24.53
CA ILE A 62 10.06 -29.77 24.27
C ILE A 62 9.73 -29.59 22.79
N LYS A 63 10.62 -30.05 21.89
CA LYS A 63 10.42 -29.99 20.44
C LYS A 63 9.13 -30.72 20.04
N ASP A 64 8.92 -31.95 20.49
CA ASP A 64 7.76 -32.76 20.11
C ASP A 64 6.44 -32.07 20.49
N VAL A 65 6.38 -31.48 21.69
CA VAL A 65 5.21 -30.73 22.13
C VAL A 65 5.11 -29.41 21.36
N ALA A 66 6.19 -28.65 21.24
CA ALA A 66 6.19 -27.35 20.59
C ALA A 66 5.72 -27.43 19.14
N GLN A 67 6.15 -28.44 18.37
CA GLN A 67 5.73 -28.61 16.97
C GLN A 67 4.26 -29.00 16.79
N GLN A 68 3.61 -29.54 17.82
CA GLN A 68 2.18 -29.85 17.78
C GLN A 68 1.30 -28.59 17.93
N PHE A 69 1.81 -27.57 18.63
CA PHE A 69 1.01 -26.41 19.03
C PHE A 69 1.47 -25.09 18.41
N LEU A 70 2.76 -24.94 18.12
CA LEU A 70 3.32 -23.71 17.57
C LEU A 70 3.24 -23.71 16.05
N TYR A 71 2.89 -22.55 15.52
CA TYR A 71 2.83 -22.26 14.09
C TYR A 71 3.47 -20.89 13.83
N HIS A 72 3.89 -20.67 12.60
CA HIS A 72 4.18 -19.35 12.09
C HIS A 72 3.23 -18.98 10.96
N TRP A 73 3.15 -17.69 10.68
CA TRP A 73 2.37 -17.21 9.54
C TRP A 73 3.18 -17.42 8.27
N LYS A 74 2.72 -18.34 7.43
CA LYS A 74 3.22 -18.47 6.06
C LYS A 74 2.78 -17.25 5.23
N THR A 75 1.51 -16.88 5.39
CA THR A 75 0.93 -15.67 4.82
C THR A 75 0.33 -14.84 5.95
N PHE A 76 0.96 -13.69 6.21
CA PHE A 76 0.53 -12.80 7.29
C PHE A 76 -0.81 -12.12 6.93
N PRO A 77 -1.78 -12.03 7.86
CA PRO A 77 -3.09 -11.43 7.61
C PRO A 77 -3.00 -9.90 7.54
N ILE A 78 -2.39 -9.34 6.51
CA ILE A 78 -2.37 -7.90 6.28
C ILE A 78 -3.35 -7.52 5.17
N VAL A 79 -4.37 -6.76 5.55
CA VAL A 79 -5.23 -6.07 4.60
C VAL A 79 -4.58 -4.73 4.29
N LEU A 80 -3.88 -4.65 3.17
CA LEU A 80 -3.34 -3.38 2.72
C LEU A 80 -4.47 -2.52 2.13
N PRO A 81 -4.50 -1.21 2.44
CA PRO A 81 -5.37 -0.28 1.74
C PRO A 81 -5.17 -0.34 0.22
N PRO A 82 -6.19 -0.01 -0.59
CA PRO A 82 -6.05 0.03 -2.04
C PRO A 82 -4.84 0.88 -2.46
N PRO A 83 -4.02 0.40 -3.41
CA PRO A 83 -2.87 1.17 -3.89
C PRO A 83 -3.34 2.53 -4.43
N LEU A 84 -2.65 3.60 -4.03
CA LEU A 84 -2.96 4.97 -4.46
C LEU A 84 -2.89 5.15 -5.99
N SER A 85 -2.20 4.25 -6.70
CA SER A 85 -2.11 4.21 -8.17
C SER A 85 -3.38 3.73 -8.87
N THR A 86 -4.33 3.12 -8.15
CA THR A 86 -5.53 2.49 -8.71
C THR A 86 -6.83 3.26 -8.47
N GLY A 87 -6.75 4.51 -7.99
CA GLY A 87 -7.90 5.36 -7.75
C GLY A 87 -8.61 5.77 -9.04
N THR A 88 -9.51 4.92 -9.54
CA THR A 88 -10.49 5.29 -10.56
C THR A 88 -11.47 6.29 -9.96
N GLU A 89 -11.89 7.24 -10.80
CA GLU A 89 -12.75 8.36 -10.44
C GLU A 89 -14.19 7.91 -10.10
N GLY A 90 -14.41 7.31 -8.93
CA GLY A 90 -15.75 6.97 -8.40
C GLY A 90 -15.97 7.49 -6.99
N GLU A 91 -16.93 8.41 -6.87
CA GLU A 91 -17.85 8.66 -5.74
C GLU A 91 -17.35 8.52 -4.29
N ASP A 92 -16.73 9.58 -3.76
CA ASP A 92 -16.86 9.93 -2.35
C ASP A 92 -16.79 11.46 -2.24
N THR A 93 -17.91 12.10 -1.93
CA THR A 93 -18.16 13.53 -2.17
C THR A 93 -17.46 14.48 -1.19
N LEU A 94 -16.47 14.03 -0.40
CA LEU A 94 -15.73 14.91 0.53
C LEU A 94 -14.21 14.73 0.59
N ALA A 95 -13.59 13.80 -0.17
CA ALA A 95 -12.14 13.56 -0.02
C ALA A 95 -11.45 13.02 -1.28
N ARG A 96 -11.44 13.75 -2.41
CA ARG A 96 -10.58 13.40 -3.55
C ARG A 96 -9.60 14.51 -3.88
N LYS A 97 -8.51 14.61 -3.10
CA LYS A 97 -7.27 15.19 -3.64
C LYS A 97 -6.66 14.12 -4.55
N LYS A 98 -6.55 14.42 -5.83
CA LYS A 98 -5.77 13.63 -6.78
C LYS A 98 -4.32 13.63 -6.28
N HIS A 99 -3.92 12.56 -5.59
CA HIS A 99 -2.58 12.43 -5.06
C HIS A 99 -1.62 12.33 -6.25
N HIS A 100 -0.83 13.38 -6.49
CA HIS A 100 0.25 13.28 -7.46
C HIS A 100 1.35 12.44 -6.81
N LEU A 101 1.79 11.38 -7.48
CA LEU A 101 2.81 10.46 -6.93
C LEU A 101 4.10 11.19 -6.51
N LYS A 102 4.42 12.29 -7.19
CA LYS A 102 5.54 13.19 -6.85
C LYS A 102 5.40 13.89 -5.49
N ASP A 103 4.18 14.13 -5.02
CA ASP A 103 3.92 14.86 -3.78
C ASP A 103 3.97 13.95 -2.55
N LEU A 104 3.94 12.62 -2.72
CA LEU A 104 3.98 11.64 -1.63
C LEU A 104 5.31 11.61 -0.87
N PHE A 105 6.39 12.07 -1.51
CA PHE A 105 7.74 12.09 -0.93
C PHE A 105 8.21 13.50 -0.58
N VAL A 106 7.36 14.51 -0.76
CA VAL A 106 7.65 15.86 -0.33
C VAL A 106 7.38 15.93 1.16
N ALA A 107 8.43 16.14 1.94
CA ALA A 107 8.28 16.39 3.37
C ALA A 107 7.37 17.62 3.56
N PRO A 108 6.35 17.53 4.42
CA PRO A 108 5.51 18.69 4.71
C PRO A 108 6.39 19.82 5.28
N SER A 109 6.15 21.05 4.84
CA SER A 109 6.82 22.22 5.40
C SER A 109 6.33 22.44 6.83
N PHE A 110 7.25 22.63 7.77
CA PHE A 110 6.91 22.99 9.16
C PHE A 110 6.35 24.41 9.31
N ASP A 111 6.36 25.21 8.22
CA ASP A 111 5.88 26.59 8.16
C ASP A 111 4.35 26.74 8.37
N GLU A 112 3.60 25.63 8.44
CA GLU A 112 2.15 25.66 8.70
C GLU A 112 1.81 26.25 10.08
N LEU A 113 2.66 26.02 11.09
CA LEU A 113 2.47 26.60 12.43
C LEU A 113 2.64 28.12 12.42
N ASP A 114 3.63 28.62 11.68
CA ASP A 114 3.84 30.06 11.53
C ASP A 114 2.69 30.69 10.73
N ALA A 115 2.19 30.00 9.70
CA ALA A 115 1.04 30.45 8.90
C ALA A 115 -0.26 30.59 9.72
N VAL A 116 -0.47 29.78 10.77
CA VAL A 116 -1.60 29.96 11.70
C VAL A 116 -1.32 30.97 12.81
N ALA A 117 -0.04 31.18 13.15
CA ALA A 117 0.39 32.15 14.15
C ALA A 117 0.34 33.60 13.65
N VAL A 118 0.40 33.82 12.34
CA VAL A 118 0.36 35.16 11.74
C VAL A 118 -0.96 35.48 11.01
N ASP A 119 -1.22 36.77 10.81
CA ASP A 119 -2.31 37.27 9.97
C ASP A 119 -1.86 37.41 8.50
N SER A 120 -2.75 37.87 7.61
CA SER A 120 -2.45 38.05 6.19
C SER A 120 -1.39 39.13 5.90
N LYS A 121 -0.92 39.85 6.92
CA LYS A 121 0.15 40.84 6.85
C LYS A 121 1.45 40.33 7.46
N GLY A 122 1.47 39.09 7.96
CA GLY A 122 2.63 38.50 8.62
C GLY A 122 2.80 38.92 10.08
N GLU A 123 1.83 39.62 10.67
CA GLU A 123 1.87 40.04 12.07
C GLU A 123 1.30 38.95 12.98
N PRO A 124 1.82 38.79 14.23
CA PRO A 124 1.27 37.84 15.18
C PRO A 124 -0.23 38.02 15.38
N ARG A 125 -0.99 36.95 15.17
CA ARG A 125 -2.45 36.96 15.26
C ARG A 125 -2.87 37.22 16.70
N ARG A 126 -3.51 38.36 16.94
CA ARG A 126 -4.08 38.69 18.25
C ARG A 126 -5.34 37.86 18.51
N LEU A 127 -5.51 37.42 19.75
CA LEU A 127 -6.74 36.77 20.20
C LEU A 127 -7.92 37.75 20.11
N THR A 128 -9.07 37.25 19.66
CA THR A 128 -10.33 38.01 19.64
C THR A 128 -10.90 38.16 21.05
N ASN A 129 -11.77 39.15 21.27
CA ASN A 129 -12.41 39.35 22.57
C ASN A 129 -13.15 38.10 23.09
N LYS A 130 -13.79 37.34 22.19
CA LYS A 130 -14.47 36.08 22.55
C LYS A 130 -13.49 35.00 23.01
N GLN A 131 -12.32 34.91 22.37
CA GLN A 131 -11.28 33.96 22.78
C GLN A 131 -10.65 34.37 24.12
N LEU A 132 -10.42 35.67 24.33
CA LEU A 132 -9.93 36.20 25.61
C LEU A 132 -10.92 35.94 26.76
N GLU A 133 -12.21 36.15 26.50
CA GLU A 133 -13.28 35.85 27.46
C GLU A 133 -13.35 34.35 27.76
N SER A 134 -13.29 33.49 26.74
CA SER A 134 -13.26 32.03 26.93
C SER A 134 -12.05 31.57 27.75
N ILE A 135 -10.86 32.15 27.54
CA ILE A 135 -9.65 31.83 28.31
C ILE A 135 -9.82 32.32 29.76
N ARG A 136 -10.36 33.53 29.97
CA ARG A 136 -10.62 34.06 31.30
C ARG A 136 -11.57 33.18 32.10
N GLU A 137 -12.56 32.59 31.44
CA GLU A 137 -13.57 31.74 32.09
C GLU A 137 -13.10 30.29 32.30
N ARG A 138 -12.29 29.74 31.40
CA ARG A 138 -12.01 28.29 31.35
C ARG A 138 -10.55 27.88 31.52
N GLY A 139 -9.60 28.83 31.44
CA GLY A 139 -8.17 28.62 31.69
C GLY A 139 -7.61 27.32 31.14
#